data_AF-A0A418CJH2-F1
#
_entry.id   AF-A0A418CJH2-F1
#
_cell.length_a   1.000
_cell.length_b   1.000
_cell.length_c   1.000
_cell.angle_alpha   90.00
_cell.angle_beta   90.00
_cell.angle_gamma   90.00
#
_symmetry.space_group_name_H-M   'P 1'
#
loop_
_entity.id
_entity.type
_entity.pdbx_description
1 polymer ?
#
loop_
_entity_poly.entity_id
_entity_poly.type
_entity_poly.pdbx_seq_one_letter_code
_entity_poly.pdbx_strand_id
1 'polypeptide(L)'
;MAGSGSHVVDVAALPQLFRSLQVLYDRSKLDKWTDARLSSEMSFADFCLAYFLFVQAPAPMDSVEDQHRHRIVQLQQSGHVRTKAIRRGRVTRVRSNDEYDVVYSDGEVEKHVPVKHMSAWEEGMQVEARGSDSPTYYRGEIVLCRTNDTFDIKFRNGAEEDKVPRKWIRVYSGKDTSSKSDKKPTHHKTFEVLDVVEAKFGGKGAYFRGHVTKCRSGGTYDIQYDDGDVEKDVGATHMRFVSLENVAKGQAVEARFGGKEAFYPGTISRVHGDGSVDVEYADGDRETRVPSRYVRLTSSGTKKKADPSVLFLSSIEGV
;
A
#
# COMPACT_ATOMS: atom_id res chain seq x y z
N MET A 1 -16.58 35.86 -56.70
CA MET A 1 -15.32 35.95 -55.94
C MET A 1 -15.33 34.84 -54.91
N ALA A 2 -14.55 33.77 -55.13
CA ALA A 2 -14.30 32.73 -54.14
C ALA A 2 -12.78 32.64 -54.01
N GLY A 3 -12.25 33.04 -52.86
CA GLY A 3 -10.81 33.18 -52.65
C GLY A 3 -10.10 31.83 -52.77
N SER A 4 -9.15 31.75 -53.71
CA SER A 4 -8.17 30.66 -53.76
C SER A 4 -7.22 30.82 -52.58
N GLY A 5 -7.57 30.22 -51.45
CA GLY A 5 -6.61 30.01 -50.38
C GLY A 5 -5.57 29.01 -50.89
N SER A 6 -4.36 29.46 -51.17
CA SER A 6 -3.23 28.56 -51.33
C SER A 6 -3.10 27.79 -50.01
N HIS A 7 -3.51 26.53 -50.00
CA HIS A 7 -3.32 25.63 -48.87
C HIS A 7 -1.84 25.28 -48.78
N VAL A 8 -1.06 26.25 -48.29
CA VAL A 8 0.34 26.07 -47.96
C VAL A 8 0.38 25.31 -46.64
N VAL A 9 1.04 24.16 -46.66
CA VAL A 9 1.25 23.34 -45.48
C VAL A 9 2.67 23.64 -44.97
N ASP A 10 2.78 23.94 -43.68
CA ASP A 10 4.07 24.05 -43.02
C ASP A 10 4.72 22.65 -42.94
N VAL A 11 5.93 22.52 -43.49
CA VAL A 11 6.70 21.27 -43.51
C VAL A 11 6.94 20.76 -42.08
N ALA A 12 7.15 21.64 -41.10
CA ALA A 12 7.35 21.26 -39.71
C ALA A 12 6.06 20.71 -39.05
N ALA A 13 4.89 21.03 -39.61
CA ALA A 13 3.60 20.54 -39.12
C ALA A 13 3.23 19.15 -39.68
N LEU A 14 3.94 18.62 -40.68
CA LEU A 14 3.62 17.33 -41.32
C LEU A 14 3.51 16.15 -40.34
N PRO A 15 4.43 15.96 -39.38
CA PRO A 15 4.29 14.88 -38.41
C PRO A 15 3.02 14.99 -37.56
N GLN A 16 2.59 16.22 -37.26
CA GLN A 16 1.36 16.49 -36.51
C GLN A 16 0.12 16.23 -37.37
N LEU A 17 0.13 16.65 -38.64
CA LEU A 17 -0.95 16.39 -39.59
C LEU A 17 -1.15 14.90 -39.82
N PHE A 18 -0.09 14.12 -40.04
CA PHE A 18 -0.23 12.67 -40.21
C PHE A 18 -0.72 11.97 -38.94
N ARG A 19 -0.30 12.43 -37.74
CA ARG A 19 -0.89 11.95 -36.48
C ARG A 19 -2.38 12.25 -36.40
N SER A 20 -2.81 13.45 -36.80
CA SER A 20 -4.22 13.83 -36.81
C SER A 20 -5.06 12.99 -37.78
N LEU A 21 -4.45 12.57 -38.90
CA LEU A 21 -5.05 11.68 -39.90
C LEU A 21 -5.03 10.20 -39.48
N GLN A 22 -4.39 9.86 -38.35
CA GLN A 22 -4.27 8.50 -37.82
C GLN A 22 -3.62 7.50 -38.80
N VAL A 23 -2.73 7.96 -39.67
CA VAL A 23 -2.03 7.11 -40.66
C VAL A 23 -0.69 6.64 -40.14
N LEU A 24 -0.27 5.44 -40.55
CA LEU A 24 1.07 4.92 -40.28
C LEU A 24 2.06 5.51 -41.29
N TYR A 25 3.17 6.05 -40.80
CA TYR A 25 4.22 6.59 -41.66
C TYR A 25 5.61 6.31 -41.08
N ASP A 26 6.61 6.21 -41.95
CA ASP A 26 8.00 6.06 -41.56
C ASP A 26 8.54 7.40 -41.05
N ARG A 27 8.43 7.60 -39.74
CA ARG A 27 8.83 8.85 -39.08
C ARG A 27 10.30 9.19 -39.31
N SER A 28 11.19 8.18 -39.27
CA SER A 28 12.63 8.42 -39.46
C SER A 28 12.93 8.93 -40.88
N LYS A 29 12.27 8.36 -41.90
CA LYS A 29 12.43 8.82 -43.28
C LYS A 29 11.77 10.18 -43.52
N LEU A 30 10.59 10.40 -42.94
CA LEU A 30 9.89 11.68 -43.06
C LEU A 30 10.72 12.80 -42.42
N ASP A 31 11.22 12.60 -41.20
CA ASP A 31 12.03 13.61 -40.48
C ASP A 31 13.31 13.94 -41.27
N LYS A 32 14.01 12.93 -41.81
CA LYS A 32 15.18 13.15 -42.69
C LYS A 32 14.82 13.92 -43.96
N TRP A 33 13.65 13.65 -44.54
CA TRP A 33 13.18 14.33 -45.73
C TRP A 33 12.76 15.77 -45.45
N THR A 34 12.12 16.04 -44.31
CA THR A 34 11.76 17.39 -43.88
C THR A 34 13.00 18.22 -43.57
N ASP A 35 13.99 17.64 -42.88
CA ASP A 35 15.25 18.33 -42.52
C ASP A 35 16.11 18.69 -43.74
N ALA A 36 16.04 17.87 -44.80
CA ALA A 36 16.77 18.12 -46.04
C ALA A 36 16.13 19.21 -46.92
N ARG A 37 14.90 19.65 -46.61
CA ARG A 37 14.16 20.59 -47.44
C ARG A 37 14.54 22.03 -47.07
N LEU A 38 14.90 22.82 -48.08
CA LEU A 38 15.30 24.23 -47.89
C LEU A 38 14.11 25.17 -47.66
N SER A 39 12.89 24.76 -48.03
CA SER A 39 11.66 25.52 -47.85
C SER A 39 10.85 24.97 -46.69
N SER A 40 10.40 25.85 -45.79
CA SER A 40 9.44 25.55 -44.72
C SER A 40 8.00 25.43 -45.21
N GLU A 41 7.73 25.89 -46.44
CA GLU A 41 6.40 25.90 -47.03
C GLU A 41 6.27 24.85 -48.13
N MET A 42 5.10 24.23 -48.16
CA MET A 42 4.80 23.12 -49.05
C MET A 42 3.46 23.28 -49.74
N SER A 43 3.43 23.02 -51.05
CA SER A 43 2.17 23.01 -51.80
C SER A 43 1.34 21.78 -51.45
N PHE A 44 0.05 21.81 -51.75
CA PHE A 44 -0.82 20.64 -51.61
C PHE A 44 -0.33 19.44 -52.45
N ALA A 45 0.23 19.69 -53.64
CA ALA A 45 0.78 18.63 -54.49
C ALA A 45 1.99 17.94 -53.83
N ASP A 46 2.88 18.73 -53.22
CA ASP A 46 4.01 18.21 -52.45
C ASP A 46 3.54 17.44 -51.20
N PHE A 47 2.46 17.89 -50.55
CA PHE A 47 1.81 17.16 -49.45
C PHE A 47 1.35 15.78 -49.87
N CYS A 48 0.65 15.67 -51.00
CA CYS A 48 0.25 14.39 -51.55
C CYS A 48 1.47 13.51 -51.85
N LEU A 49 2.56 14.07 -52.38
CA LEU A 49 3.78 13.31 -52.65
C LEU A 49 4.42 12.78 -51.36
N ALA A 50 4.55 13.62 -50.33
CA ALA A 50 5.06 13.21 -49.02
C ALA A 50 4.18 12.12 -48.39
N TYR A 51 2.84 12.26 -48.51
CA TYR A 51 1.91 11.23 -48.08
C TYR A 51 2.20 9.90 -48.78
N PHE A 52 2.28 9.86 -50.11
CA PHE A 52 2.53 8.61 -50.84
C PHE A 52 3.92 8.00 -50.60
N LEU A 53 4.95 8.83 -50.38
CA LEU A 53 6.31 8.33 -50.15
C LEU A 53 6.51 7.74 -48.76
N PHE A 54 5.86 8.31 -47.75
CA PHE A 54 6.15 8.00 -46.35
C PHE A 54 5.02 7.28 -45.62
N VAL A 55 3.77 7.40 -46.09
CA VAL A 55 2.64 6.63 -45.54
C VAL A 55 2.69 5.21 -46.09
N GLN A 56 2.66 4.24 -45.19
CA GLN A 56 2.68 2.84 -45.55
C GLN A 56 1.25 2.34 -45.75
N ALA A 57 1.02 1.58 -46.83
CA ALA A 57 -0.24 0.87 -46.98
C ALA A 57 -0.43 -0.07 -45.77
N PRO A 58 -1.59 -0.06 -45.10
CA PRO A 58 -1.83 -1.03 -44.03
C PRO A 58 -1.75 -2.42 -44.64
N ALA A 59 -1.02 -3.33 -43.97
CA ALA A 59 -0.98 -4.72 -44.39
C ALA A 59 -2.43 -5.23 -44.56
N PRO A 60 -2.74 -6.03 -45.60
CA PRO A 60 -4.05 -6.65 -45.72
C PRO A 60 -4.29 -7.46 -44.43
N MET A 61 -5.36 -7.11 -43.71
CA MET A 61 -5.70 -7.74 -42.44
C MET A 61 -6.86 -8.69 -42.65
N ASP A 62 -6.57 -9.98 -42.46
CA ASP A 62 -7.51 -11.07 -42.73
C ASP A 62 -8.52 -11.29 -41.59
N SER A 63 -8.38 -10.59 -40.46
CA SER A 63 -9.24 -10.75 -39.28
C SER A 63 -9.69 -9.43 -38.63
N VAL A 64 -10.87 -9.46 -38.00
CA VAL A 64 -11.43 -8.34 -37.22
C VAL A 64 -10.59 -8.05 -35.96
N GLU A 65 -9.94 -9.05 -35.39
CA GLU A 65 -9.00 -8.88 -34.27
C GLU A 65 -7.76 -8.09 -34.70
N ASP A 66 -7.22 -8.35 -35.89
CA ASP A 66 -6.08 -7.62 -36.42
C ASP A 66 -6.46 -6.16 -36.72
N GLN A 67 -7.65 -5.93 -37.28
CA GLN A 67 -8.19 -4.58 -37.45
C GLN A 67 -8.29 -3.82 -36.13
N HIS A 68 -8.74 -4.48 -35.07
CA HIS A 68 -8.85 -3.87 -33.75
C HIS A 68 -7.47 -3.56 -33.15
N ARG A 69 -6.52 -4.50 -33.24
CA ARG A 69 -5.12 -4.32 -32.80
C ARG A 69 -4.44 -3.17 -33.53
N HIS A 70 -4.62 -3.09 -34.85
CA HIS A 70 -4.03 -2.04 -35.67
C HIS A 70 -4.61 -0.66 -35.35
N ARG A 71 -5.93 -0.58 -35.14
CA ARG A 71 -6.61 0.65 -34.71
C ARG A 71 -6.11 1.13 -33.34
N ILE A 72 -5.84 0.20 -32.42
CA ILE A 72 -5.23 0.52 -31.12
C ILE A 72 -3.83 1.10 -31.30
N VAL A 73 -2.99 0.51 -32.17
CA VAL A 73 -1.63 1.01 -32.43
C VAL A 73 -1.67 2.41 -33.07
N GLN A 74 -2.56 2.66 -34.03
CA GLN A 74 -2.75 3.99 -34.64
C GLN A 74 -3.19 5.04 -33.61
N LEU A 75 -4.08 4.68 -32.68
CA LEU A 75 -4.52 5.54 -31.60
C LEU A 75 -3.41 5.87 -30.59
N GLN A 76 -2.51 4.92 -30.31
CA GLN A 76 -1.35 5.13 -29.44
C GLN A 76 -0.30 6.05 -30.08
N GLN A 77 -0.05 5.90 -31.39
CA GLN A 77 0.95 6.70 -32.12
C GLN A 77 0.48 8.13 -32.43
N SER A 78 -0.82 8.35 -32.63
CA SER A 78 -1.41 9.67 -32.88
C SER A 78 -1.45 10.59 -31.64
N GLY A 79 -1.12 10.06 -30.46
CA GLY A 79 -1.20 10.79 -29.19
C GLY A 79 -2.64 11.09 -28.73
N HIS A 80 -3.65 10.67 -29.51
CA HIS A 80 -5.07 10.80 -29.17
C HIS A 80 -5.49 9.82 -28.08
N VAL A 81 -4.82 8.67 -28.02
CA VAL A 81 -4.69 7.91 -26.79
C VAL A 81 -3.34 8.29 -26.20
N ARG A 82 -3.32 9.39 -25.43
CA ARG A 82 -2.39 9.46 -24.31
C ARG A 82 -2.72 8.23 -23.49
N THR A 83 -1.96 7.15 -23.68
CA THR A 83 -2.02 6.04 -22.75
C THR A 83 -1.89 6.66 -21.37
N LYS A 84 -2.67 6.17 -20.42
CA LYS A 84 -2.57 6.52 -19.00
C LYS A 84 -1.21 6.09 -18.42
N ALA A 85 -0.12 6.38 -19.14
CA ALA A 85 1.24 6.21 -18.73
C ALA A 85 1.47 7.30 -17.69
N ILE A 86 1.41 6.88 -16.44
CA ILE A 86 1.76 7.70 -15.29
C ILE A 86 3.22 8.15 -15.50
N ARG A 87 3.43 9.46 -15.69
CA ARG A 87 4.75 10.06 -15.83
C ARG A 87 5.24 10.57 -14.48
N ARG A 88 6.53 10.42 -14.21
CA ARG A 88 7.16 10.82 -12.94
C ARG A 88 7.66 12.25 -13.06
N GLY A 89 7.25 13.12 -12.15
CA GLY A 89 7.71 14.50 -12.14
C GLY A 89 7.70 15.14 -10.76
N ARG A 90 8.46 16.22 -10.61
CA ARG A 90 8.57 17.05 -9.41
C ARG A 90 7.69 18.28 -9.56
N VAL A 91 6.90 18.56 -8.54
CA VAL A 91 6.15 19.82 -8.45
C VAL A 91 7.14 20.96 -8.24
N THR A 92 7.07 21.96 -9.12
CA THR A 92 7.91 23.17 -9.03
C THR A 92 7.14 24.39 -8.56
N ARG A 93 5.81 24.40 -8.76
CA ARG A 93 4.94 25.50 -8.34
C ARG A 93 3.55 24.99 -8.00
N VAL A 94 3.03 25.43 -6.86
CA VAL A 94 1.63 25.26 -6.45
C VAL A 94 0.86 26.50 -6.89
N ARG A 95 -0.26 26.34 -7.60
CA ARG A 95 -1.14 27.43 -8.04
C ARG A 95 -2.42 27.44 -7.21
N SER A 96 -3.16 28.55 -7.27
CA SER A 96 -4.54 28.63 -6.77
C SER A 96 -5.44 27.68 -7.57
N ASN A 97 -6.45 27.08 -6.92
CA ASN A 97 -7.39 26.09 -7.49
C ASN A 97 -6.86 24.66 -7.66
N ASP A 98 -5.94 24.21 -6.80
CA ASP A 98 -5.42 22.83 -6.79
C ASP A 98 -4.77 22.39 -8.14
N GLU A 99 -4.10 23.34 -8.80
CA GLU A 99 -3.32 23.12 -10.02
C GLU A 99 -1.81 23.28 -9.76
N TYR A 100 -0.99 22.51 -10.48
CA TYR A 100 0.45 22.41 -10.24
C TYR A 100 1.27 22.53 -11.52
N ASP A 101 2.46 23.11 -11.43
CA ASP A 101 3.46 23.01 -12.49
C ASP A 101 4.43 21.88 -12.15
N VAL A 102 4.54 20.88 -13.03
CA VAL A 102 5.31 19.66 -12.83
C VAL A 102 6.44 19.59 -13.84
N VAL A 103 7.66 19.32 -13.38
CA VAL A 103 8.81 19.01 -14.24
C VAL A 103 9.02 17.50 -14.20
N TYR A 104 8.90 16.85 -15.34
CA TYR A 104 9.07 15.42 -15.48
C TYR A 104 10.54 15.00 -15.49
N SER A 105 10.79 13.71 -15.29
CA SER A 105 12.15 13.14 -15.24
C SER A 105 12.95 13.29 -16.54
N ASP A 106 12.26 13.51 -17.66
CA ASP A 106 12.83 13.81 -18.99
C ASP A 106 13.11 15.31 -19.20
N GLY A 107 12.83 16.15 -18.20
CA GLY A 107 13.00 17.60 -18.25
C GLY A 107 11.81 18.35 -18.86
N GLU A 108 10.76 17.67 -19.32
CA GLU A 108 9.54 18.33 -19.81
C GLU A 108 8.82 19.04 -18.66
N VAL A 109 8.33 20.26 -18.93
CA VAL A 109 7.55 21.04 -17.95
C VAL A 109 6.09 21.09 -18.39
N GLU A 110 5.19 20.54 -17.57
CA GLU A 110 3.75 20.66 -17.76
C GLU A 110 3.16 21.61 -16.72
N LYS A 111 2.42 22.59 -17.20
CA LYS A 111 1.77 23.62 -16.36
C LYS A 111 0.28 23.30 -16.23
N HIS A 112 -0.34 23.76 -15.15
CA HIS A 112 -1.77 23.57 -14.89
C HIS A 112 -2.18 22.09 -14.80
N VAL A 113 -1.34 21.25 -14.18
CA VAL A 113 -1.68 19.85 -13.90
C VAL A 113 -2.71 19.83 -12.75
N PRO A 114 -3.94 19.34 -12.98
CA PRO A 114 -4.95 19.29 -11.93
C PRO A 114 -4.63 18.19 -10.91
N VAL A 115 -4.91 18.45 -9.62
CA VAL A 115 -4.61 17.52 -8.51
C VAL A 115 -5.07 16.08 -8.74
N LYS A 116 -6.22 15.88 -9.43
CA LYS A 116 -6.76 14.56 -9.78
C LYS A 116 -5.83 13.71 -10.66
N HIS A 117 -4.86 14.33 -11.32
CA HIS A 117 -3.86 13.65 -12.17
C HIS A 117 -2.51 13.51 -11.47
N MET A 118 -2.37 14.00 -10.23
CA MET A 118 -1.21 13.80 -9.39
C MET A 118 -1.48 12.74 -8.32
N SER A 119 -0.59 11.76 -8.23
CA SER A 119 -0.41 11.00 -6.99
C SER A 119 0.80 11.60 -6.27
N ALA A 120 0.56 12.56 -5.38
CA ALA A 120 1.61 13.21 -4.61
C ALA A 120 2.16 12.26 -3.54
N TRP A 121 3.49 12.17 -3.46
CA TRP A 121 4.22 11.49 -2.38
C TRP A 121 5.13 12.53 -1.76
N GLU A 122 4.97 12.76 -0.48
CA GLU A 122 5.61 13.87 0.24
C GLU A 122 6.42 13.32 1.40
N GLU A 123 7.47 14.05 1.79
CA GLU A 123 8.18 13.80 3.03
C GLU A 123 7.20 13.97 4.21
N GLY A 124 7.23 13.05 5.17
CA GLY A 124 6.25 12.92 6.23
C GLY A 124 5.01 12.08 5.89
N MET A 125 4.83 11.69 4.61
CA MET A 125 3.68 10.87 4.21
C MET A 125 3.76 9.48 4.86
N GLN A 126 2.67 9.09 5.53
CA GLN A 126 2.54 7.75 6.10
C GLN A 126 2.32 6.73 4.99
N VAL A 127 3.08 5.64 5.04
CA VAL A 127 3.09 4.60 4.01
C VAL A 127 3.24 3.22 4.63
N GLU A 128 2.85 2.21 3.87
CA GLU A 128 3.25 0.83 4.13
C GLU A 128 4.30 0.43 3.10
N ALA A 129 5.46 -0.02 3.56
CA ALA A 129 6.56 -0.37 2.67
C ALA A 129 7.27 -1.64 3.09
N ARG A 130 7.93 -2.29 2.14
CA ARG A 130 8.73 -3.51 2.41
C ARG A 130 10.20 -3.30 2.06
N GLY A 131 11.07 -3.89 2.86
CA GLY A 131 12.51 -3.96 2.57
C GLY A 131 12.83 -4.94 1.43
N SER A 132 14.08 -4.91 0.97
CA SER A 132 14.56 -5.84 -0.08
C SER A 132 14.40 -7.31 0.34
N ASP A 133 14.68 -7.60 1.61
CA ASP A 133 14.82 -8.96 2.13
C ASP A 133 13.53 -9.52 2.73
N SER A 134 12.42 -8.77 2.64
CA SER A 134 11.14 -9.17 3.20
C SER A 134 9.98 -8.91 2.21
N PRO A 135 9.08 -9.89 2.01
CA PRO A 135 7.83 -9.67 1.29
C PRO A 135 6.80 -8.91 2.11
N THR A 136 7.04 -8.75 3.42
CA THR A 136 6.09 -8.15 4.38
C THR A 136 6.16 -6.63 4.34
N TYR A 137 5.00 -5.99 4.30
CA TYR A 137 4.89 -4.53 4.36
C TYR A 137 4.77 -4.09 5.82
N TYR A 138 5.55 -3.08 6.18
CA TYR A 138 5.58 -2.46 7.49
C TYR A 138 5.20 -1.00 7.38
N ARG A 139 4.57 -0.47 8.43
CA ARG A 139 4.19 0.94 8.48
C ARG A 139 5.40 1.80 8.75
N GLY A 140 5.55 2.81 7.92
CA GLY A 140 6.59 3.81 8.04
C GLY A 140 6.15 5.16 7.51
N GLU A 141 7.10 6.06 7.52
CA GLU A 141 6.97 7.43 7.09
C GLU A 141 8.04 7.68 6.03
N ILE A 142 7.65 8.31 4.93
CA ILE A 142 8.62 8.75 3.93
C ILE A 142 9.45 9.86 4.55
N VAL A 143 10.74 9.62 4.74
CA VAL A 143 11.68 10.61 5.26
C VAL A 143 12.24 11.47 4.13
N LEU A 144 12.52 10.86 2.98
CA LEU A 144 13.11 11.54 1.83
C LEU A 144 12.53 11.01 0.52
N CYS A 145 12.05 11.92 -0.33
CA CYS A 145 11.67 11.62 -1.70
C CYS A 145 12.87 11.87 -2.63
N ARG A 146 13.50 10.83 -3.18
CA ARG A 146 14.59 11.02 -4.16
C ARG A 146 14.07 11.26 -5.58
N THR A 147 14.89 11.93 -6.39
CA THR A 147 14.61 12.21 -7.80
C THR A 147 14.57 10.97 -8.71
N ASN A 148 15.06 9.81 -8.22
CA ASN A 148 15.11 8.54 -8.96
C ASN A 148 13.94 7.58 -8.64
N ASP A 149 12.83 8.08 -8.06
CA ASP A 149 11.64 7.29 -7.68
C ASP A 149 11.91 6.21 -6.60
N THR A 150 12.89 6.49 -5.75
CA THR A 150 13.16 5.74 -4.53
C THR A 150 12.97 6.62 -3.30
N PHE A 151 12.60 6.00 -2.19
CA PHE A 151 12.20 6.70 -0.97
C PHE A 151 13.01 6.17 0.21
N ASP A 152 13.39 7.05 1.12
CA ASP A 152 13.84 6.62 2.45
C ASP A 152 12.65 6.53 3.35
N ILE A 153 12.54 5.41 4.05
CA ILE A 153 11.37 5.10 4.85
C ILE A 153 11.83 4.77 6.26
N LYS A 154 11.33 5.55 7.21
CA LYS A 154 11.48 5.27 8.62
C LYS A 154 10.26 4.53 9.11
N PHE A 155 10.45 3.27 9.46
CA PHE A 155 9.42 2.44 10.04
C PHE A 155 9.16 2.82 11.50
N ARG A 156 7.94 2.53 11.99
CA ARG A 156 7.56 2.82 13.38
C ARG A 156 8.40 2.09 14.43
N ASN A 157 9.04 0.99 14.06
CA ASN A 157 9.98 0.26 14.92
C ASN A 157 11.37 0.94 15.00
N GLY A 158 11.54 2.11 14.38
CA GLY A 158 12.79 2.87 14.34
C GLY A 158 13.78 2.41 13.27
N ALA A 159 13.48 1.33 12.53
CA ALA A 159 14.29 0.91 11.39
C ALA A 159 14.13 1.91 10.24
N GLU A 160 15.21 2.15 9.52
CA GLU A 160 15.25 3.01 8.33
C GLU A 160 15.68 2.16 7.15
N GLU A 161 14.92 2.21 6.06
CA GLU A 161 15.28 1.59 4.80
C GLU A 161 15.53 2.67 3.76
N ASP A 162 16.70 2.59 3.15
CA ASP A 162 17.11 3.54 2.14
C ASP A 162 16.78 3.05 0.74
N LYS A 163 16.43 4.01 -0.13
CA LYS A 163 16.24 3.78 -1.57
C LYS A 163 15.18 2.72 -1.88
N VAL A 164 14.12 2.66 -1.07
CA VAL A 164 12.97 1.77 -1.30
C VAL A 164 12.28 2.15 -2.61
N PRO A 165 12.16 1.23 -3.58
CA PRO A 165 11.48 1.50 -4.84
C PRO A 165 9.98 1.77 -4.63
N ARG A 166 9.39 2.71 -5.37
CA ARG A 166 7.95 3.01 -5.37
C ARG A 166 7.03 1.77 -5.36
N LYS A 167 7.37 0.75 -6.16
CA LYS A 167 6.58 -0.50 -6.28
C LYS A 167 6.47 -1.30 -4.97
N TRP A 168 7.32 -1.00 -3.99
CA TRP A 168 7.35 -1.63 -2.67
C TRP A 168 6.72 -0.75 -1.60
N ILE A 169 6.04 0.32 -2.00
CA ILE A 169 5.43 1.31 -1.12
C ILE A 169 3.95 1.46 -1.50
N ARG A 170 3.09 1.49 -0.49
CA ARG A 170 1.65 1.67 -0.59
C ARG A 170 1.27 2.91 0.21
N VAL A 171 0.45 3.78 -0.36
CA VAL A 171 -0.07 4.96 0.36
C VAL A 171 -0.91 4.46 1.52
N TYR A 172 -0.54 4.86 2.74
CA TYR A 172 -1.37 4.63 3.90
C TYR A 172 -2.34 5.82 4.04
N SER A 173 -3.49 5.75 3.37
CA SER A 173 -4.53 6.77 3.53
C SER A 173 -5.25 6.55 4.87
N GLY A 174 -4.72 7.11 5.95
CA GLY A 174 -5.53 7.42 7.13
C GLY A 174 -6.65 8.35 6.67
N LYS A 175 -7.87 7.85 6.59
CA LYS A 175 -9.02 8.56 6.03
C LYS A 175 -9.48 9.64 7.03
N ASP A 176 -8.83 10.81 7.00
CA ASP A 176 -9.30 12.04 7.64
C ASP A 176 -9.12 13.21 6.65
N THR A 177 -10.12 13.46 5.80
CA THR A 177 -10.40 14.81 5.28
C THR A 177 -11.90 15.06 5.38
N SER A 178 -12.25 16.18 6.02
CA SER A 178 -13.56 16.52 6.54
C SER A 178 -14.61 16.84 5.48
N SER A 179 -15.81 16.28 5.58
CA SER A 179 -17.07 17.06 5.56
C SER A 179 -18.31 16.21 5.87
N LYS A 180 -19.06 16.66 6.88
CA LYS A 180 -20.49 16.47 7.19
C LYS A 180 -21.04 15.04 7.40
N SER A 181 -21.50 14.84 8.65
CA SER A 181 -22.63 14.00 9.09
C SER A 181 -22.92 12.73 8.30
N ASP A 182 -22.42 11.59 8.80
CA ASP A 182 -23.26 10.53 9.41
C ASP A 182 -22.42 9.25 9.61
N LYS A 183 -22.38 8.79 10.88
CA LYS A 183 -21.87 7.50 11.39
C LYS A 183 -20.55 6.96 10.77
N LYS A 184 -19.44 7.28 11.44
CA LYS A 184 -18.12 6.63 11.33
C LYS A 184 -18.22 5.09 11.29
N PRO A 185 -17.76 4.39 10.22
CA PRO A 185 -17.45 2.97 10.33
C PRO A 185 -16.07 2.87 10.98
N THR A 186 -16.07 2.59 12.27
CA THR A 186 -14.91 2.13 13.03
C THR A 186 -14.35 0.89 12.32
N HIS A 187 -13.11 0.97 11.82
CA HIS A 187 -12.39 -0.19 11.32
C HIS A 187 -12.05 -1.09 12.52
N HIS A 188 -13.03 -1.88 12.97
CA HIS A 188 -12.85 -2.79 14.08
C HIS A 188 -11.83 -3.87 13.68
N LYS A 189 -10.79 -4.04 14.51
CA LYS A 189 -9.93 -5.23 14.46
C LYS A 189 -10.87 -6.43 14.69
N THR A 190 -11.00 -7.30 13.68
CA THR A 190 -11.87 -8.48 13.75
C THR A 190 -11.12 -9.62 14.46
N PHE A 191 -11.76 -10.21 15.47
CA PHE A 191 -11.26 -11.37 16.20
C PHE A 191 -11.96 -12.64 15.71
N GLU A 192 -11.29 -13.78 15.84
CA GLU A 192 -11.79 -15.11 15.54
C GLU A 192 -11.95 -15.94 16.82
N VAL A 193 -12.77 -16.99 16.75
CA VAL A 193 -12.89 -17.94 17.86
C VAL A 193 -11.51 -18.56 18.14
N LEU A 194 -11.21 -18.76 19.42
CA LEU A 194 -9.92 -19.19 19.97
C LEU A 194 -8.79 -18.17 19.87
N ASP A 195 -9.04 -16.93 19.43
CA ASP A 195 -8.03 -15.88 19.54
C ASP A 195 -7.72 -15.57 21.00
N VAL A 196 -6.44 -15.59 21.36
CA VAL A 196 -5.96 -15.13 22.65
C VAL A 196 -5.91 -13.61 22.66
N VAL A 197 -6.63 -12.99 23.60
CA VAL A 197 -6.89 -11.56 23.66
C VAL A 197 -6.73 -11.02 25.07
N GLU A 198 -6.58 -9.70 25.19
CA GLU A 198 -6.85 -8.99 26.42
C GLU A 198 -8.07 -8.10 26.25
N ALA A 199 -8.96 -8.09 27.23
CA ALA A 199 -10.18 -7.30 27.19
C ALA A 199 -10.43 -6.54 28.51
N LYS A 200 -11.13 -5.41 28.41
CA LYS A 200 -11.56 -4.65 29.60
C LYS A 200 -12.84 -5.26 30.16
N PHE A 201 -12.75 -5.78 31.38
CA PHE A 201 -13.91 -6.33 32.09
C PHE A 201 -14.98 -5.24 32.33
N GLY A 202 -16.21 -5.47 31.87
CA GLY A 202 -17.29 -4.48 31.97
C GLY A 202 -17.04 -3.20 31.18
N GLY A 203 -16.14 -3.24 30.19
CA GLY A 203 -15.79 -2.12 29.32
C GLY A 203 -14.97 -1.00 29.96
N LYS A 204 -14.56 -1.14 31.23
CA LYS A 204 -13.80 -0.14 31.99
C LYS A 204 -12.61 -0.78 32.71
N GLY A 205 -11.63 0.03 33.11
CA GLY A 205 -10.50 -0.45 33.91
C GLY A 205 -9.40 -1.17 33.12
N ALA A 206 -8.75 -2.11 33.79
CA ALA A 206 -7.58 -2.84 33.30
C ALA A 206 -7.96 -3.87 32.22
N TYR A 207 -6.96 -4.28 31.44
CA TYR A 207 -7.08 -5.36 30.48
C TYR A 207 -6.78 -6.69 31.19
N PHE A 208 -7.70 -7.64 31.07
CA PHE A 208 -7.56 -9.00 31.57
C PHE A 208 -7.43 -9.95 30.40
N ARG A 209 -6.60 -10.96 30.56
CA ARG A 209 -6.31 -11.91 29.49
C ARG A 209 -7.38 -12.98 29.44
N GLY A 210 -7.72 -13.39 28.22
CA GLY A 210 -8.60 -14.50 27.95
C GLY A 210 -8.51 -14.97 26.51
N HIS A 211 -9.52 -15.73 26.09
CA HIS A 211 -9.69 -16.17 24.72
C HIS A 211 -11.13 -15.99 24.24
N VAL A 212 -11.30 -15.76 22.95
CA VAL A 212 -12.61 -15.62 22.32
C VAL A 212 -13.28 -16.98 22.23
N THR A 213 -14.43 -17.14 22.88
CA THR A 213 -15.23 -18.36 22.82
C THR A 213 -16.30 -18.30 21.73
N LYS A 214 -16.74 -17.09 21.35
CA LYS A 214 -17.76 -16.90 20.31
C LYS A 214 -17.67 -15.54 19.63
N CYS A 215 -17.78 -15.50 18.30
CA CYS A 215 -17.97 -14.27 17.52
C CYS A 215 -19.45 -14.08 17.18
N ARG A 216 -20.02 -12.89 17.44
CA ARG A 216 -21.43 -12.58 17.17
C ARG A 216 -21.58 -11.71 15.92
N SER A 217 -22.73 -11.82 15.25
CA SER A 217 -23.04 -11.05 14.03
C SER A 217 -23.07 -9.53 14.23
N GLY A 218 -23.21 -9.06 15.49
CA GLY A 218 -23.21 -7.65 15.86
C GLY A 218 -21.82 -7.03 16.09
N GLY A 219 -20.73 -7.76 15.86
CA GLY A 219 -19.36 -7.27 16.12
C GLY A 219 -18.96 -7.28 17.60
N THR A 220 -19.69 -8.05 18.40
CA THR A 220 -19.37 -8.36 19.81
C THR A 220 -18.87 -9.79 19.96
N TYR A 221 -18.18 -10.06 21.07
CA TYR A 221 -17.47 -11.31 21.32
C TYR A 221 -17.74 -11.82 22.72
N ASP A 222 -17.83 -13.14 22.87
CA ASP A 222 -17.84 -13.77 24.19
C ASP A 222 -16.40 -14.17 24.53
N ILE A 223 -15.94 -13.80 25.73
CA ILE A 223 -14.57 -13.97 26.19
C ILE A 223 -14.59 -14.83 27.44
N GLN A 224 -13.73 -15.85 27.48
CA GLN A 224 -13.40 -16.56 28.69
C GLN A 224 -12.02 -16.11 29.15
N TYR A 225 -11.97 -15.48 30.32
CA TYR A 225 -10.76 -14.98 30.95
C TYR A 225 -9.97 -16.13 31.59
N ASP A 226 -8.67 -15.91 31.76
CA ASP A 226 -7.74 -16.91 32.29
C ASP A 226 -7.98 -17.23 33.79
N ASP A 227 -8.68 -16.34 34.51
CA ASP A 227 -9.11 -16.54 35.91
C ASP A 227 -10.40 -17.39 36.04
N GLY A 228 -11.00 -17.78 34.91
CA GLY A 228 -12.21 -18.58 34.85
C GLY A 228 -13.48 -17.77 34.63
N ASP A 229 -13.41 -16.43 34.69
CA ASP A 229 -14.57 -15.58 34.44
C ASP A 229 -14.97 -15.58 32.95
N VAL A 230 -16.26 -15.41 32.70
CA VAL A 230 -16.82 -15.36 31.35
C VAL A 230 -17.63 -14.09 31.16
N GLU A 231 -17.31 -13.33 30.12
CA GLU A 231 -18.03 -12.13 29.74
C GLU A 231 -18.60 -12.26 28.33
N LYS A 232 -19.86 -11.88 28.17
CA LYS A 232 -20.60 -11.97 26.90
C LYS A 232 -20.78 -10.59 26.30
N ASP A 233 -20.90 -10.56 24.98
CA ASP A 233 -21.21 -9.33 24.23
C ASP A 233 -20.15 -8.21 24.41
N VAL A 234 -18.87 -8.57 24.56
CA VAL A 234 -17.75 -7.64 24.65
C VAL A 234 -17.51 -6.97 23.30
N GLY A 235 -17.52 -5.64 23.26
CA GLY A 235 -17.24 -4.90 22.03
C GLY A 235 -15.77 -4.93 21.64
N ALA A 236 -15.48 -5.06 20.34
CA ALA A 236 -14.10 -5.08 19.80
C ALA A 236 -13.24 -3.86 20.22
N THR A 237 -13.85 -2.71 20.57
CA THR A 237 -13.14 -1.52 21.08
C THR A 237 -12.49 -1.75 22.45
N HIS A 238 -12.99 -2.73 23.20
CA HIS A 238 -12.49 -3.09 24.53
C HIS A 238 -11.52 -4.27 24.49
N MET A 239 -11.17 -4.77 23.30
CA MET A 239 -10.32 -5.94 23.11
C MET A 239 -9.04 -5.59 22.35
N ARG A 240 -7.97 -6.34 22.61
CA ARG A 240 -6.71 -6.29 21.85
C ARG A 240 -6.06 -7.68 21.85
N PHE A 241 -5.14 -7.94 20.93
CA PHE A 241 -4.29 -9.13 21.02
C PHE A 241 -3.32 -8.97 22.18
N VAL A 242 -2.97 -10.08 22.83
CA VAL A 242 -1.94 -10.12 23.88
C VAL A 242 -0.61 -9.62 23.30
N SER A 243 0.05 -8.72 24.03
CA SER A 243 1.44 -8.36 23.76
C SER A 243 2.35 -9.41 24.38
N LEU A 244 3.23 -10.01 23.58
CA LEU A 244 4.28 -10.91 24.07
C LEU A 244 5.59 -10.15 24.37
N GLU A 245 5.58 -8.82 24.39
CA GLU A 245 6.78 -7.98 24.65
C GLU A 245 7.40 -8.24 26.02
N ASN A 246 6.60 -8.68 27.01
CA ASN A 246 7.08 -8.96 28.37
C ASN A 246 7.41 -10.44 28.60
N VAL A 247 7.50 -11.23 27.53
CA VAL A 247 7.71 -12.68 27.61
C VAL A 247 9.18 -12.98 27.37
N ALA A 248 9.74 -13.90 28.16
CA ALA A 248 11.16 -14.23 28.09
C ALA A 248 11.42 -15.60 27.44
N LYS A 249 12.61 -15.77 26.88
CA LYS A 249 13.11 -17.09 26.47
C LYS A 249 13.09 -18.05 27.66
N GLY A 250 12.63 -19.27 27.44
CA GLY A 250 12.47 -20.32 28.44
C GLY A 250 11.16 -20.24 29.22
N GLN A 251 10.31 -19.25 28.98
CA GLN A 251 9.00 -19.19 29.60
C GLN A 251 8.10 -20.31 29.06
N ALA A 252 7.42 -21.00 29.99
CA ALA A 252 6.45 -22.02 29.68
C ALA A 252 5.19 -21.37 29.08
N VAL A 253 4.71 -21.96 28.00
CA VAL A 253 3.54 -21.51 27.26
C VAL A 253 2.76 -22.71 26.77
N GLU A 254 1.55 -22.46 26.30
CA GLU A 254 0.87 -23.40 25.43
C GLU A 254 0.53 -22.68 24.13
N ALA A 255 0.71 -23.35 23.00
CA ALA A 255 0.53 -22.73 21.68
C ALA A 255 -0.26 -23.63 20.73
N ARG A 256 -0.96 -23.01 19.79
CA ARG A 256 -1.71 -23.69 18.73
C ARG A 256 -0.79 -24.07 17.59
N PHE A 257 -0.38 -25.34 17.53
CA PHE A 257 0.52 -25.83 16.49
C PHE A 257 -0.08 -25.65 15.09
N GLY A 258 0.58 -24.87 14.23
CA GLY A 258 0.10 -24.53 12.89
C GLY A 258 -1.25 -23.80 12.89
N GLY A 259 -1.62 -23.14 13.99
CA GLY A 259 -2.91 -22.43 14.14
C GLY A 259 -4.14 -23.35 14.26
N LYS A 260 -3.95 -24.64 14.53
CA LYS A 260 -5.06 -25.62 14.74
C LYS A 260 -5.79 -25.38 16.07
N GLU A 261 -6.88 -26.09 16.35
CA GLU A 261 -7.74 -25.81 17.51
C GLU A 261 -7.12 -26.16 18.88
N ALA A 262 -6.20 -27.13 18.92
CA ALA A 262 -5.61 -27.61 20.17
C ALA A 262 -4.39 -26.78 20.61
N PHE A 263 -4.30 -26.54 21.91
CA PHE A 263 -3.12 -25.95 22.55
C PHE A 263 -2.21 -27.06 23.06
N TYR A 264 -0.93 -26.95 22.76
CA TYR A 264 0.10 -27.89 23.17
C TYR A 264 1.12 -27.20 24.08
N PRO A 265 1.57 -27.86 25.16
CA PRO A 265 2.58 -27.31 26.04
C PRO A 265 3.92 -27.17 25.32
N GLY A 266 4.58 -26.04 25.55
CA GLY A 266 5.88 -25.74 25.00
C GLY A 266 6.62 -24.69 25.80
N THR A 267 7.81 -24.37 25.32
CA THR A 267 8.67 -23.33 25.88
C THR A 267 9.09 -22.37 24.79
N ILE A 268 9.20 -21.09 25.14
CA ILE A 268 9.63 -20.09 24.17
C ILE A 268 11.12 -20.22 23.94
N SER A 269 11.51 -20.57 22.72
CA SER A 269 12.91 -20.67 22.31
C SER A 269 13.48 -19.33 21.84
N ARG A 270 12.61 -18.43 21.31
CA ARG A 270 12.96 -17.06 20.88
C ARG A 270 11.73 -16.15 20.87
N VAL A 271 11.95 -14.86 21.15
CA VAL A 271 10.95 -13.79 20.98
C VAL A 271 11.41 -12.88 19.85
N HIS A 272 10.52 -12.54 18.92
CA HIS A 272 10.80 -11.67 17.78
C HIS A 272 10.27 -10.25 18.02
N GLY A 273 10.91 -9.28 17.36
CA GLY A 273 10.53 -7.86 17.46
C GLY A 273 9.18 -7.50 16.82
N ASP A 274 8.54 -8.44 16.10
CA ASP A 274 7.19 -8.31 15.55
C ASP A 274 6.09 -8.83 16.50
N GLY A 275 6.47 -9.30 17.69
CA GLY A 275 5.55 -9.86 18.69
C GLY A 275 5.21 -11.34 18.48
N SER A 276 5.83 -12.01 17.51
CA SER A 276 5.76 -13.47 17.36
C SER A 276 6.83 -14.18 18.20
N VAL A 277 6.64 -15.48 18.46
CA VAL A 277 7.58 -16.29 19.24
C VAL A 277 7.89 -17.61 18.55
N ASP A 278 9.10 -18.12 18.74
CA ASP A 278 9.43 -19.50 18.39
C ASP A 278 9.12 -20.40 19.59
N VAL A 279 8.36 -21.48 19.38
CA VAL A 279 7.93 -22.41 20.43
C VAL A 279 8.57 -23.77 20.18
N GLU A 280 9.18 -24.32 21.23
CA GLU A 280 9.62 -25.71 21.30
C GLU A 280 8.62 -26.48 22.16
N TYR A 281 7.87 -27.38 21.53
CA TYR A 281 6.81 -28.16 22.14
C TYR A 281 7.39 -29.34 22.94
N ALA A 282 6.63 -29.81 23.93
CA ALA A 282 7.08 -30.86 24.85
C ALA A 282 7.30 -32.23 24.18
N ASP A 283 6.72 -32.46 23.00
CA ASP A 283 6.89 -33.66 22.17
C ASP A 283 8.16 -33.62 21.30
N GLY A 284 8.90 -32.51 21.32
CA GLY A 284 10.13 -32.30 20.54
C GLY A 284 9.91 -31.52 19.25
N ASP A 285 8.66 -31.21 18.88
CA ASP A 285 8.38 -30.39 17.71
C ASP A 285 8.73 -28.92 17.94
N ARG A 286 9.05 -28.21 16.86
CA ARG A 286 9.41 -26.79 16.90
C ARG A 286 8.64 -26.00 15.86
N GLU A 287 8.15 -24.83 16.24
CA GLU A 287 7.46 -23.91 15.36
C GLU A 287 8.03 -22.51 15.49
N THR A 288 8.27 -21.86 14.36
CA THR A 288 8.86 -20.52 14.32
C THR A 288 7.82 -19.46 13.97
N ARG A 289 7.95 -18.25 14.53
CA ARG A 289 7.08 -17.10 14.27
C ARG A 289 5.60 -17.36 14.57
N VAL A 290 5.32 -18.04 15.68
CA VAL A 290 3.95 -18.26 16.18
C VAL A 290 3.35 -16.90 16.58
N PRO A 291 2.23 -16.48 15.97
CA PRO A 291 1.55 -15.23 16.33
C PRO A 291 1.05 -15.21 17.77
N SER A 292 1.02 -14.03 18.42
CA SER A 292 0.56 -13.92 19.81
C SER A 292 -0.89 -14.37 20.05
N ARG A 293 -1.75 -14.27 19.02
CA ARG A 293 -3.13 -14.80 19.04
C ARG A 293 -3.22 -16.31 19.25
N TYR A 294 -2.13 -17.04 19.07
CA TYR A 294 -2.05 -18.50 19.21
C TYR A 294 -1.29 -18.96 20.45
N VAL A 295 -0.82 -18.04 21.30
CA VAL A 295 0.04 -18.36 22.45
C VAL A 295 -0.67 -17.97 23.74
N ARG A 296 -0.84 -18.92 24.65
CA ARG A 296 -1.24 -18.69 26.04
C ARG A 296 -0.05 -18.83 26.98
N LEU A 297 0.15 -17.87 27.88
CA LEU A 297 1.17 -17.99 28.92
C LEU A 297 0.56 -18.82 30.04
N THR A 298 1.26 -19.85 30.49
CA THR A 298 0.82 -20.59 31.67
C THR A 298 1.22 -19.79 32.91
N SER A 299 0.31 -19.65 33.86
CA SER A 299 0.48 -18.86 35.09
C SER A 299 1.54 -19.42 36.06
N SER A 300 2.26 -20.47 35.69
CA SER A 300 3.30 -21.11 36.50
C SER A 300 4.64 -20.35 36.58
N GLY A 301 4.74 -19.16 35.97
CA GLY A 301 5.98 -18.38 35.87
C GLY A 301 6.03 -17.02 36.57
N THR A 302 4.93 -16.52 37.16
CA THR A 302 5.00 -15.29 37.95
C THR A 302 5.48 -15.65 39.36
N LYS A 303 6.80 -15.61 39.59
CA LYS A 303 7.32 -15.37 40.94
C LYS A 303 6.69 -14.06 41.42
N LYS A 304 5.62 -14.14 42.22
CA LYS A 304 5.18 -13.09 43.13
C LYS A 304 6.44 -12.63 43.88
N LYS A 305 6.94 -11.43 43.59
CA LYS A 305 7.80 -10.75 44.54
C LYS A 305 6.97 -10.56 45.79
N ALA A 306 7.27 -11.34 46.83
CA ALA A 306 6.75 -11.10 48.16
C ALA A 306 7.22 -9.71 48.58
N ASP A 307 6.26 -8.81 48.79
CA ASP A 307 6.50 -7.50 49.38
C ASP A 307 6.76 -7.71 50.89
N PRO A 308 7.88 -7.26 51.48
CA PRO A 308 8.23 -7.56 52.86
C PRO A 308 7.58 -6.61 53.88
N SER A 309 6.49 -5.93 53.53
CA SER A 309 5.90 -4.89 54.38
C SER A 309 4.40 -5.06 54.60
N VAL A 310 4.02 -6.04 55.41
CA VAL A 310 2.96 -5.86 56.42
C VAL A 310 3.16 -6.86 57.57
N LEU A 311 3.70 -6.36 58.67
CA LEU A 311 3.60 -6.97 60.00
C LEU A 311 2.35 -6.43 60.71
N PHE A 312 1.81 -7.27 61.60
CA PHE A 312 0.76 -7.04 62.62
C PHE A 312 -0.69 -7.03 62.10
N LEU A 313 -1.68 -7.69 62.73
CA LEU A 313 -1.90 -7.87 64.16
C LEU A 313 -2.35 -9.28 64.57
N SER A 314 -1.91 -9.65 65.78
CA SER A 314 -2.42 -10.69 66.67
C SER A 314 -3.78 -10.35 67.28
N SER A 315 -4.64 -11.37 67.46
CA SER A 315 -5.50 -11.71 68.63
C SER A 315 -6.80 -12.41 68.15
N ILE A 316 -7.08 -13.65 68.59
CA ILE A 316 -7.97 -14.04 69.73
C ILE A 316 -9.44 -13.62 69.44
N GLU A 317 -10.43 -14.51 69.29
CA GLU A 317 -11.15 -15.32 70.30
C GLU A 317 -11.69 -16.63 69.63
N GLY A 318 -11.76 -17.80 70.28
CA GLY A 318 -12.69 -18.17 71.37
C GLY A 318 -14.09 -18.43 70.76
N VAL A 319 -14.70 -19.62 70.81
CA VAL A 319 -14.94 -20.58 71.91
C VAL A 319 -15.03 -22.01 71.34
#